data_AF-A0A564ZBN5-F1
#
_entry.id   AF-A0A564ZBN5-F1
#
_cell.length_a   1.000
_cell.length_b   1.000
_cell.length_c   1.000
_cell.angle_alpha   90.00
_cell.angle_beta   90.00
_cell.angle_gamma   90.00
#
_symmetry.space_group_name_H-M   'P 1'
#
loop_
_entity.id
_entity.type
_entity.pdbx_description
1 polymer ?
#
loop_
_entity_poly.entity_id
_entity_poly.type
_entity_poly.pdbx_seq_one_letter_code
_entity_poly.pdbx_strand_id
1 'polypeptide(L)'
;MGAFDPQTKQFCTVTKVGNGLDDKTLLKLQKQIKMVKISKDYSKVPKWLNVSRNMVPDFVVVDPKQSPIWEITGAEFSRAGAHTAGAGGGQEGISIRFPRVTRQRPDKTWRDATDVPRLESLFTSSHTQSDWSKRLDAISKPSNQLATRDTLKRAFKEIEEMNIDDSGDDDINDDVKDTKKPRLMRIRDSMGFRHLRELFNGFIIDVPKSLVDDSSFNMLYRRLVACGAVVMGDGLPNSNLSATHIIDWPDSSSANSNADNLVHVTVEWLEQSIKANKLQTLPTKQA
;
A
#
# COMPACT_ATOMS: atom_id res chain seq x y z
N MET A 1 18.45 -6.10 -9.37
CA MET A 1 18.02 -5.88 -10.76
C MET A 1 18.99 -4.92 -11.41
N GLY A 2 19.25 -5.11 -12.71
CA GLY A 2 20.22 -4.32 -13.44
C GLY A 2 19.84 -4.15 -14.91
N ALA A 3 20.47 -3.17 -15.54
CA ALA A 3 20.35 -2.87 -16.97
C ALA A 3 21.67 -3.24 -17.66
N PHE A 4 21.58 -3.68 -18.92
CA PHE A 4 22.78 -3.93 -19.71
C PHE A 4 23.36 -2.61 -20.21
N ASP A 5 24.67 -2.44 -20.10
CA ASP A 5 25.38 -1.30 -20.69
C ASP A 5 26.11 -1.75 -21.96
N PRO A 6 25.69 -1.27 -23.15
CA PRO A 6 26.35 -1.58 -24.41
C PRO A 6 27.80 -1.11 -24.49
N GLN A 7 28.19 -0.05 -23.77
CA GLN A 7 29.53 0.52 -23.83
C GLN A 7 30.54 -0.34 -23.07
N THR A 8 30.24 -0.66 -21.82
CA THR A 8 31.11 -1.50 -20.97
C THR A 8 30.90 -3.01 -21.20
N LYS A 9 29.82 -3.40 -21.90
CA LYS A 9 29.37 -4.78 -22.10
C LYS A 9 29.13 -5.52 -20.77
N GLN A 10 28.72 -4.78 -19.75
CA GLN A 10 28.45 -5.28 -18.41
C GLN A 10 26.99 -5.03 -18.03
N PHE A 11 26.48 -5.81 -17.07
CA PHE A 11 25.20 -5.56 -16.43
C PHE A 11 25.43 -4.67 -15.21
N CYS A 12 24.85 -3.47 -15.23
CA CYS A 12 24.97 -2.47 -14.18
C CYS A 12 23.77 -2.54 -13.24
N THR A 13 24.01 -2.46 -11.95
CA THR A 13 22.94 -2.52 -10.94
C THR A 13 22.11 -1.23 -10.93
N VAL A 14 20.78 -1.39 -10.86
CA VAL A 14 19.82 -0.27 -10.83
C VAL A 14 19.05 -0.27 -9.51
N THR A 15 18.57 -1.42 -9.04
CA THR A 15 17.72 -1.45 -7.84
C THR A 15 17.65 -2.83 -7.18
N LYS A 16 17.28 -2.86 -5.90
CA LYS A 16 16.96 -4.07 -5.14
C LYS A 16 15.44 -4.19 -5.00
N VAL A 17 14.90 -5.32 -5.45
CA VAL A 17 13.44 -5.56 -5.44
C VAL A 17 13.16 -6.79 -4.60
N GLY A 18 12.30 -6.64 -3.59
CA GLY A 18 11.89 -7.73 -2.70
C GLY A 18 10.39 -8.07 -2.75
N ASN A 19 9.58 -7.23 -3.42
CA ASN A 19 8.12 -7.32 -3.41
C ASN A 19 7.57 -7.52 -4.83
N GLY A 20 6.35 -8.05 -4.93
CA GLY A 20 5.61 -8.18 -6.21
C GLY A 20 5.52 -9.61 -6.77
N LEU A 21 5.97 -10.61 -6.03
CA LEU A 21 5.85 -12.02 -6.40
C LEU A 21 5.14 -12.79 -5.29
N ASP A 22 4.22 -13.67 -5.67
CA ASP A 22 3.57 -14.60 -4.74
C ASP A 22 4.55 -15.68 -4.26
N ASP A 23 4.34 -16.20 -3.05
CA ASP A 23 5.20 -17.24 -2.45
C ASP A 23 5.35 -18.49 -3.33
N LYS A 24 4.26 -18.91 -3.98
CA LYS A 24 4.28 -20.05 -4.92
C LYS A 24 5.20 -19.80 -6.10
N THR A 25 5.20 -18.57 -6.62
CA THR A 25 6.03 -18.16 -7.77
C THR A 25 7.48 -18.02 -7.33
N LEU A 26 7.73 -17.45 -6.16
CA LEU A 26 9.06 -17.31 -5.58
C LEU A 26 9.73 -18.67 -5.37
N LEU A 27 9.00 -19.66 -4.83
CA LEU A 27 9.51 -21.02 -4.64
C LEU A 27 9.86 -21.72 -5.97
N LYS A 28 9.09 -21.47 -7.04
CA LYS A 28 9.39 -21.99 -8.39
C LYS A 28 10.66 -21.36 -8.95
N LEU A 29 10.77 -20.03 -8.87
CA LEU A 29 11.93 -19.29 -9.38
C LEU A 29 13.23 -19.70 -8.68
N GLN A 30 13.18 -19.92 -7.37
CA GLN A 30 14.32 -20.38 -6.58
C GLN A 30 14.89 -21.71 -7.08
N LYS A 31 14.05 -22.59 -7.66
CA LYS A 31 14.46 -23.88 -8.25
C LYS A 31 14.90 -23.76 -9.71
N GLN A 32 14.32 -22.82 -10.46
CA GLN A 32 14.57 -22.67 -11.90
C GLN A 32 15.86 -21.88 -12.20
N ILE A 33 16.15 -20.83 -11.42
CA ILE A 33 17.29 -19.95 -11.69
C ILE A 33 18.55 -20.58 -11.10
N LYS A 34 19.51 -20.91 -11.96
CA LYS A 34 20.82 -21.40 -11.53
C LYS A 34 21.65 -20.24 -10.96
N MET A 35 21.89 -20.28 -9.65
CA MET A 35 22.65 -19.27 -8.92
C MET A 35 23.92 -19.86 -8.29
N VAL A 36 24.96 -19.04 -8.20
CA VAL A 36 26.21 -19.31 -7.49
C VAL A 36 26.25 -18.45 -6.24
N LYS A 37 26.60 -19.07 -5.11
CA LYS A 37 26.78 -18.35 -3.85
C LYS A 37 28.13 -17.64 -3.85
N ILE A 38 28.13 -16.32 -3.65
CA ILE A 38 29.33 -15.51 -3.49
C ILE A 38 29.44 -14.90 -2.07
N SER A 39 28.40 -14.99 -1.23
CA SER A 39 28.44 -14.56 0.18
C SER A 39 28.91 -13.12 0.39
N LYS A 40 28.50 -12.20 -0.50
CA LYS A 40 28.90 -10.79 -0.49
C LYS A 40 30.41 -10.53 -0.67
N ASP A 41 31.15 -11.55 -1.08
CA ASP A 41 32.59 -11.46 -1.36
C ASP A 41 32.82 -10.78 -2.70
N TYR A 42 33.37 -9.56 -2.67
CA TYR A 42 33.63 -8.77 -3.87
C TYR A 42 34.63 -9.46 -4.82
N SER A 43 35.55 -10.28 -4.30
CA SER A 43 36.54 -10.98 -5.12
C SER A 43 35.92 -12.04 -6.04
N LYS A 44 34.72 -12.52 -5.69
CA LYS A 44 33.96 -13.54 -6.43
C LYS A 44 32.95 -12.95 -7.40
N VAL A 45 32.87 -11.62 -7.52
CA VAL A 45 31.96 -10.94 -8.45
C VAL A 45 32.40 -11.25 -9.89
N PRO A 46 31.49 -11.77 -10.73
CA PRO A 46 31.82 -12.04 -12.13
C PRO A 46 32.14 -10.76 -12.92
N LYS A 47 33.07 -10.85 -13.87
CA LYS A 47 33.50 -9.70 -14.71
C LYS A 47 32.39 -9.04 -15.52
N TRP A 48 31.29 -9.76 -15.79
CA TRP A 48 30.15 -9.22 -16.52
C TRP A 48 29.21 -8.38 -15.63
N LEU A 49 29.35 -8.45 -14.30
CA LEU A 49 28.51 -7.74 -13.34
C LEU A 49 29.24 -6.50 -12.80
N ASN A 50 28.70 -5.32 -13.09
CA ASN A 50 29.16 -4.07 -12.51
C ASN A 50 28.30 -3.73 -11.29
N VAL A 51 28.87 -3.88 -10.09
CA VAL A 51 28.19 -3.65 -8.80
C VAL A 51 29.12 -2.92 -7.82
N SER A 52 28.54 -2.02 -7.02
CA SER A 52 29.28 -1.34 -5.95
C SER A 52 29.59 -2.31 -4.80
N ARG A 53 30.68 -2.05 -4.06
CA ARG A 53 31.08 -2.88 -2.89
C ARG A 53 29.98 -3.01 -1.83
N ASN A 54 29.13 -2.00 -1.69
CA ASN A 54 28.06 -1.99 -0.69
C ASN A 54 26.84 -2.81 -1.12
N MET A 55 26.72 -3.16 -2.40
CA MET A 55 25.55 -3.83 -2.99
C MET A 55 25.86 -5.24 -3.50
N VAL A 56 26.99 -5.83 -3.10
CA VAL A 56 27.34 -7.20 -3.49
C VAL A 56 26.31 -8.18 -2.91
N PRO A 57 25.65 -9.00 -3.75
CA PRO A 57 24.63 -9.93 -3.28
C PRO A 57 25.25 -11.21 -2.68
N ASP A 58 24.44 -12.00 -1.98
CA ASP A 58 24.84 -13.33 -1.50
C ASP A 58 24.91 -14.36 -2.63
N PHE A 59 24.07 -14.20 -3.65
CA PHE A 59 23.96 -15.10 -4.80
C PHE A 59 23.94 -14.30 -6.10
N VAL A 60 24.59 -14.85 -7.13
CA VAL A 60 24.62 -14.30 -8.48
C VAL A 60 24.24 -15.39 -9.46
N VAL A 61 23.50 -15.05 -10.51
CA VAL A 61 23.17 -15.98 -11.59
C VAL A 61 24.43 -16.46 -12.33
N VAL A 62 24.44 -17.72 -12.77
CA VAL A 62 25.57 -18.28 -13.54
C VAL A 62 25.75 -17.56 -14.88
N ASP A 63 24.67 -17.43 -15.66
CA ASP A 63 24.66 -16.75 -16.95
C ASP A 63 23.56 -15.68 -17.00
N PRO A 64 23.91 -14.38 -17.02
CA PRO A 64 22.92 -13.31 -17.07
C PRO A 64 22.09 -13.34 -18.35
N LYS A 65 22.60 -13.90 -19.45
CA LYS A 65 21.89 -13.94 -20.74
C LYS A 65 20.74 -14.95 -20.77
N GLN A 66 20.76 -15.94 -19.89
CA GLN A 66 19.69 -16.92 -19.69
C GLN A 66 18.76 -16.53 -18.53
N SER A 67 18.98 -15.37 -17.91
CA SER A 67 18.16 -14.91 -16.80
C SER A 67 16.77 -14.48 -17.28
N PRO A 68 15.72 -14.72 -16.48
CA PRO A 68 14.39 -14.23 -16.80
C PRO A 68 14.36 -12.69 -16.73
N ILE A 69 13.59 -12.09 -17.63
CA ILE A 69 13.39 -10.64 -17.69
C ILE A 69 12.12 -10.29 -16.92
N TRP A 70 12.20 -9.30 -16.03
CA TRP A 70 11.08 -8.85 -15.22
C TRP A 70 10.76 -7.39 -15.49
N GLU A 71 9.47 -7.10 -15.52
CA GLU A 71 8.98 -5.74 -15.53
C GLU A 71 8.96 -5.20 -14.11
N ILE A 72 9.68 -4.10 -13.91
CA ILE A 72 9.79 -3.42 -12.62
C ILE A 72 9.08 -2.07 -12.73
N THR A 73 8.19 -1.80 -11.80
CA THR A 73 7.53 -0.49 -11.66
C THR A 73 7.99 0.16 -10.36
N GLY A 74 8.21 1.47 -10.39
CA GLY A 74 8.52 2.28 -9.21
C GLY A 74 7.81 3.63 -9.27
N ALA A 75 8.00 4.42 -8.23
CA ALA A 75 7.38 5.74 -8.11
C ALA A 75 8.12 6.81 -8.92
N GLU A 76 9.45 6.82 -8.83
CA GLU A 76 10.30 7.81 -9.49
C GLU A 76 11.71 7.23 -9.71
N PHE A 77 12.46 7.84 -10.61
CA PHE A 77 13.89 7.62 -10.71
C PHE A 77 14.65 8.61 -9.83
N SER A 78 15.76 8.17 -9.27
CA SER A 78 16.64 8.97 -8.43
C SER A 78 18.10 8.63 -8.75
N ARG A 79 19.02 9.54 -8.44
CA ARG A 79 20.46 9.26 -8.47
C ARG A 79 20.88 8.75 -7.09
N ALA A 80 21.64 7.66 -7.05
CA ALA A 80 22.10 7.03 -5.82
C ALA A 80 23.49 6.40 -6.01
N GLY A 81 24.46 6.83 -5.21
CA GLY A 81 25.84 6.32 -5.25
C GLY A 81 26.00 4.82 -4.96
N ALA A 82 24.96 4.13 -4.49
CA ALA A 82 24.97 2.68 -4.28
C ALA A 82 24.83 1.87 -5.60
N HIS A 83 24.25 2.46 -6.63
CA HIS A 83 23.97 1.81 -7.91
C HIS A 83 24.95 2.27 -9.00
N THR A 84 25.11 1.46 -10.04
CA THR A 84 26.17 1.62 -11.05
C THR A 84 25.66 1.92 -12.45
N ALA A 85 24.36 1.74 -12.70
CA ALA A 85 23.78 2.05 -14.01
C ALA A 85 23.79 3.56 -14.27
N GLY A 86 24.40 4.01 -15.36
CA GLY A 86 24.56 5.44 -15.66
C GLY A 86 25.49 6.17 -14.70
N ALA A 87 26.30 5.45 -13.91
CA ALA A 87 27.35 6.04 -13.09
C ALA A 87 28.58 6.30 -13.97
N GLY A 88 29.01 7.56 -14.05
CA GLY A 88 30.12 7.98 -14.93
C GLY A 88 30.29 9.50 -14.92
N GLY A 89 31.48 10.00 -15.26
CA GLY A 89 31.72 11.45 -15.39
C GLY A 89 31.45 12.28 -14.13
N GLY A 90 31.58 11.68 -12.94
CA GLY A 90 31.27 12.33 -11.66
C GLY A 90 29.80 12.22 -11.22
N GLN A 91 28.94 11.55 -12.00
CA GLN A 91 27.54 11.33 -11.67
C GLN A 91 27.32 9.99 -10.94
N GLU A 92 26.39 9.99 -10.00
CA GLU A 92 25.93 8.78 -9.33
C GLU A 92 25.05 7.91 -10.24
N GLY A 93 24.93 6.61 -9.93
CA GLY A 93 24.09 5.71 -10.70
C GLY A 93 22.59 5.98 -10.52
N ILE A 94 21.79 5.56 -11.49
CA ILE A 94 20.33 5.65 -11.48
C ILE A 94 19.75 4.53 -10.64
N SER A 95 18.76 4.88 -9.81
CA SER A 95 17.96 4.00 -8.99
C SER A 95 16.47 4.26 -9.15
N ILE A 96 15.68 3.23 -8.86
CA ILE A 96 14.21 3.29 -8.89
C ILE A 96 13.70 3.30 -7.45
N ARG A 97 12.92 4.31 -7.07
CA ARG A 97 12.29 4.41 -5.75
C ARG A 97 11.02 3.55 -5.68
N PHE A 98 10.85 2.85 -4.57
CA PHE A 98 9.75 1.91 -4.32
C PHE A 98 9.53 0.87 -5.44
N PRO A 99 10.59 0.14 -5.84
CA PRO A 99 10.50 -0.80 -6.94
C PRO A 99 9.66 -2.02 -6.54
N ARG A 100 8.83 -2.50 -7.47
CA ARG A 100 8.03 -3.72 -7.35
C ARG A 100 8.10 -4.52 -8.63
N VAL A 101 8.12 -5.84 -8.52
CA VAL A 101 7.93 -6.71 -9.69
C VAL A 101 6.47 -6.63 -10.10
N THR A 102 6.21 -6.23 -11.34
CA THR A 102 4.84 -6.12 -11.88
C THR A 102 4.46 -7.38 -12.63
N ARG A 103 5.36 -7.87 -13.50
CA ARG A 103 5.16 -9.12 -14.25
C ARG A 103 6.48 -9.73 -14.71
N GLN A 104 6.46 -11.02 -14.96
CA GLN A 104 7.54 -11.70 -15.68
C GLN A 104 7.33 -11.52 -17.18
N ARG A 105 8.44 -11.35 -17.93
CA ARG A 105 8.46 -11.09 -19.38
C ARG A 105 9.13 -12.27 -20.10
N PRO A 106 8.44 -13.41 -20.28
CA PRO A 106 8.98 -14.54 -21.04
C PRO A 106 9.14 -14.21 -22.54
N ASP A 107 8.45 -13.16 -23.00
CA ASP A 107 8.49 -12.62 -24.37
C ASP A 107 9.77 -11.84 -24.67
N LYS A 108 10.60 -11.53 -23.66
CA LYS A 108 11.79 -10.70 -23.80
C LYS A 108 13.07 -11.43 -23.45
N THR A 109 14.13 -11.09 -24.18
CA THR A 109 15.49 -11.52 -23.86
C THR A 109 16.28 -10.38 -23.20
N TRP A 110 17.49 -10.68 -22.73
CA TRP A 110 18.40 -9.69 -22.17
C TRP A 110 18.74 -8.53 -23.13
N ARG A 111 18.60 -8.74 -24.45
CA ARG A 111 18.81 -7.69 -25.47
C ARG A 111 17.63 -6.73 -25.59
N ASP A 112 16.42 -7.21 -25.31
CA ASP A 112 15.16 -6.44 -25.41
C ASP A 112 14.79 -5.75 -24.08
N ALA A 113 15.58 -6.04 -23.04
CA ALA A 113 15.49 -5.37 -21.75
C ALA A 113 15.98 -3.92 -21.88
N THR A 114 15.55 -3.07 -20.95
CA THR A 114 16.01 -1.69 -20.88
C THR A 114 17.53 -1.67 -20.66
N ASP A 115 18.24 -1.02 -21.58
CA ASP A 115 19.67 -0.77 -21.51
C ASP A 115 19.98 0.56 -20.78
N VAL A 116 21.23 0.78 -20.43
CA VAL A 116 21.65 1.97 -19.67
C VAL A 116 21.33 3.28 -20.41
N PRO A 117 21.62 3.44 -21.73
CA PRO A 117 21.26 4.66 -22.46
C PRO A 117 19.75 4.95 -22.45
N ARG A 118 18.90 3.93 -22.64
CA ARG A 118 17.45 4.11 -22.55
C ARG A 118 17.02 4.46 -21.13
N LEU A 119 17.65 3.88 -20.11
CA LEU A 119 17.37 4.22 -18.72
C LEU A 119 17.71 5.69 -18.41
N GLU A 120 18.79 6.24 -18.97
CA GLU A 120 19.14 7.66 -18.85
C GLU A 120 18.12 8.57 -19.54
N SER A 121 17.66 8.21 -20.74
CA SER A 121 16.57 8.93 -21.42
C SER A 121 15.30 8.97 -20.56
N LEU A 122 14.90 7.83 -19.99
CA LEU A 122 13.74 7.75 -19.09
C LEU A 122 13.93 8.59 -17.82
N PHE A 123 15.13 8.61 -17.24
CA PHE A 123 15.46 9.44 -16.08
C PHE A 123 15.26 10.92 -16.41
N THR A 124 15.81 11.40 -17.52
CA THR A 124 15.69 12.79 -17.96
C THR A 124 14.23 13.16 -18.23
N SER A 125 13.50 12.36 -19.01
CA SER A 125 12.08 12.61 -19.29
C SER A 125 11.23 12.66 -18.02
N SER A 126 11.52 11.80 -17.03
CA SER A 126 10.75 11.78 -15.76
C SER A 126 10.93 13.05 -14.92
N HIS A 127 12.08 13.72 -15.01
CA HIS A 127 12.34 14.97 -14.29
C HIS A 127 11.76 16.18 -15.03
N THR A 128 11.74 16.15 -16.36
CA THR A 128 11.17 17.23 -17.18
C THR A 128 9.65 17.24 -17.14
N GLN A 129 9.02 16.06 -17.17
CA GLN A 129 7.56 15.89 -17.32
C GLN A 129 6.84 15.64 -15.99
N SER A 130 7.40 16.01 -14.83
CA SER A 130 6.72 15.81 -13.55
C SER A 130 5.50 16.75 -13.42
N ASP A 131 4.40 16.38 -14.07
CA ASP A 131 3.08 17.02 -14.04
C ASP A 131 2.57 17.22 -12.61
N TRP A 132 3.07 16.42 -11.67
CA TRP A 132 2.73 16.53 -10.27
C TRP A 132 3.13 17.87 -9.65
N SER A 133 4.28 18.45 -10.02
CA SER A 133 4.69 19.75 -9.49
C SER A 133 3.76 20.86 -9.99
N LYS A 134 3.44 20.84 -11.29
CA LYS A 134 2.49 21.79 -11.91
C LYS A 134 1.07 21.61 -11.35
N ARG A 135 0.64 20.36 -11.11
CA ARG A 135 -0.64 20.04 -10.48
C ARG A 135 -0.69 20.48 -9.02
N LEU A 136 0.38 20.28 -8.25
CA LEU A 136 0.48 20.74 -6.86
C LEU A 136 0.48 22.26 -6.77
N ASP A 137 1.19 22.96 -7.66
CA ASP A 137 1.15 24.42 -7.77
C ASP A 137 -0.25 24.93 -8.15
N ALA A 138 -0.97 24.21 -9.01
CA ALA A 138 -2.34 24.56 -9.34
C ALA A 138 -3.32 24.33 -8.16
N ILE A 139 -3.05 23.37 -7.28
CA ILE A 139 -3.84 23.13 -6.05
C ILE A 139 -3.50 24.16 -4.97
N SER A 140 -2.23 24.57 -4.85
CA SER A 140 -1.76 25.47 -3.80
C SER A 140 -2.28 26.90 -3.97
N LYS A 141 -2.66 27.30 -5.20
CA LYS A 141 -3.26 28.61 -5.50
C LYS A 141 -4.51 28.85 -4.63
N PRO A 142 -4.62 30.02 -3.97
CA PRO A 142 -5.72 30.32 -3.04
C PRO A 142 -7.10 30.30 -3.71
N SER A 143 -7.19 30.61 -5.02
CA SER A 143 -8.43 30.47 -5.80
C SER A 143 -8.94 29.03 -5.90
N ASN A 144 -8.05 28.05 -5.74
CA ASN A 144 -8.31 26.64 -5.98
C ASN A 144 -8.39 25.81 -4.69
N GLN A 145 -8.11 26.38 -3.52
CA GLN A 145 -8.18 25.68 -2.24
C GLN A 145 -9.62 25.28 -1.85
N LEU A 146 -10.62 26.06 -2.28
CA LEU A 146 -12.06 25.72 -2.18
C LEU A 146 -12.67 25.29 -3.53
N ALA A 147 -11.86 25.10 -4.58
CA ALA A 147 -12.40 24.77 -5.89
C ALA A 147 -13.06 23.38 -5.88
N THR A 148 -14.24 23.30 -6.49
CA THR A 148 -14.91 22.04 -6.74
C THR A 148 -14.04 21.12 -7.60
N ARG A 149 -14.18 19.81 -7.39
CA ARG A 149 -13.41 18.77 -8.07
C ARG A 149 -13.40 18.91 -9.60
N ASP A 150 -14.48 19.43 -10.19
CA ASP A 150 -14.59 19.59 -11.64
C ASP A 150 -13.86 20.84 -12.16
N THR A 151 -13.69 21.86 -11.34
CA THR A 151 -12.86 23.05 -11.65
C THR A 151 -11.38 22.70 -11.61
N LEU A 152 -10.95 21.92 -10.60
CA LEU A 152 -9.58 21.39 -10.53
C LEU A 152 -9.25 20.45 -11.70
N LYS A 153 -10.18 19.56 -12.10
CA LYS A 153 -9.99 18.71 -13.28
C LYS A 153 -9.81 19.52 -14.57
N ARG A 154 -10.56 20.60 -14.73
CA ARG A 154 -10.48 21.45 -15.93
C ARG A 154 -9.13 22.17 -15.99
N ALA A 155 -8.70 22.74 -14.87
CA ALA A 155 -7.38 23.35 -14.73
C ALA A 155 -6.23 22.35 -14.99
N PHE A 156 -6.34 21.11 -14.50
CA PHE A 156 -5.33 20.08 -14.78
C PHE A 156 -5.32 19.63 -16.24
N LYS A 157 -6.48 19.62 -16.91
CA LYS A 157 -6.58 19.26 -18.32
C LYS A 157 -5.97 20.35 -19.21
N GLU A 158 -6.22 21.62 -18.89
CA GLU A 158 -5.59 22.76 -19.58
C GLU A 158 -4.06 22.74 -19.44
N ILE A 159 -3.53 22.36 -18.26
CA ILE A 159 -2.07 22.21 -18.04
C ILE A 159 -1.48 21.05 -18.86
N GLU A 160 -2.21 19.93 -19.01
CA GLU A 160 -1.78 18.79 -19.83
C GLU A 160 -1.80 19.13 -21.34
N GLU A 161 -2.80 19.90 -21.80
CA GLU A 161 -2.92 20.31 -23.20
C GLU A 161 -1.84 21.33 -23.62
N MET A 162 -1.41 22.24 -22.73
CA MET A 162 -0.32 23.18 -23.00
C MET A 162 1.07 22.53 -23.13
N ASN A 163 1.26 21.30 -22.63
CA ASN A 163 2.55 20.60 -22.73
C ASN A 163 2.74 19.87 -24.07
N ILE A 164 1.72 19.81 -24.94
CA ILE A 164 1.77 19.08 -26.22
C ILE A 164 2.47 19.91 -27.31
N ASP A 165 2.54 21.24 -27.18
CA ASP A 165 3.06 22.14 -28.22
C ASP A 165 4.60 22.32 -28.22
N ASP A 166 5.36 21.70 -27.30
CA ASP A 166 6.83 21.89 -27.18
C ASP A 166 7.68 20.68 -27.62
N SER A 167 7.06 19.59 -28.08
CA SER A 167 7.78 18.51 -28.78
C SER A 167 7.56 18.65 -30.27
N GLY A 168 8.58 19.13 -30.97
CA GLY A 168 8.60 19.25 -32.42
C GLY A 168 8.20 17.95 -33.13
N ASP A 169 7.28 18.13 -34.06
CA ASP A 169 7.02 17.38 -35.30
C ASP A 169 7.80 16.06 -35.47
N ASP A 170 7.21 14.97 -34.99
CA ASP A 170 7.42 13.63 -35.55
C ASP A 170 6.03 13.03 -35.77
N ASP A 171 5.56 13.12 -37.03
CA ASP A 171 4.36 12.49 -37.56
C ASP A 171 4.37 10.97 -37.27
N ILE A 172 3.69 10.56 -36.19
CA ILE A 172 3.23 9.19 -36.02
C ILE A 172 1.71 9.24 -35.86
N ASN A 173 1.03 8.83 -36.94
CA ASN A 173 -0.39 8.54 -36.97
C ASN A 173 -0.73 7.52 -35.86
N ASP A 174 -1.23 8.02 -34.73
CA ASP A 174 -1.71 7.18 -33.64
C ASP A 174 -3.25 7.16 -33.68
N ASP A 175 -3.77 6.31 -34.56
CA ASP A 175 -5.18 5.93 -34.64
C ASP A 175 -5.51 4.96 -33.48
N VAL A 176 -5.24 5.39 -32.25
CA VAL A 176 -5.50 4.62 -31.03
C VAL A 176 -6.83 5.06 -30.45
N LYS A 177 -7.86 4.28 -30.81
CA LYS A 177 -9.17 4.27 -30.16
C LYS A 177 -9.01 4.36 -28.65
N ASP A 178 -9.56 5.45 -28.10
CA ASP A 178 -9.61 5.85 -26.70
C ASP A 178 -10.19 4.71 -25.81
N THR A 179 -9.33 3.76 -25.41
CA THR A 179 -9.72 2.70 -24.49
C THR A 179 -9.72 3.31 -23.09
N LYS A 180 -10.92 3.71 -22.66
CA LYS A 180 -11.20 4.29 -21.34
C LYS A 180 -10.34 3.61 -20.26
N LYS A 181 -9.38 4.36 -19.70
CA LYS A 181 -8.54 3.94 -18.56
C LYS A 181 -9.45 3.30 -17.50
N PRO A 182 -9.11 2.12 -16.95
CA PRO A 182 -9.94 1.47 -15.96
C PRO A 182 -10.09 2.41 -14.77
N ARG A 183 -11.31 2.92 -14.57
CA ARG A 183 -11.63 3.72 -13.40
C ARG A 183 -11.47 2.81 -12.20
N LEU A 184 -10.44 3.03 -11.38
CA LEU A 184 -10.41 2.51 -10.02
C LEU A 184 -11.76 2.87 -9.39
N MET A 185 -12.58 1.85 -9.11
CA MET A 185 -13.81 2.07 -8.37
C MET A 185 -13.41 2.75 -7.07
N ARG A 186 -13.92 3.96 -6.87
CA ARG A 186 -13.87 4.63 -5.57
C ARG A 186 -14.42 3.61 -4.58
N ILE A 187 -13.59 3.16 -3.65
CA ILE A 187 -14.07 2.46 -2.46
C ILE A 187 -15.16 3.38 -1.93
N ARG A 188 -16.42 2.93 -1.97
CA ARG A 188 -17.53 3.71 -1.43
C ARG A 188 -17.13 4.08 -0.01
N ASP A 189 -17.34 5.33 0.40
CA ASP A 189 -17.21 5.77 1.80
C ASP A 189 -18.12 4.96 2.76
N SER A 190 -18.92 4.05 2.24
CA SER A 190 -19.73 3.07 2.95
C SER A 190 -19.09 1.68 3.09
N MET A 191 -17.82 1.45 2.73
CA MET A 191 -17.19 0.16 2.94
C MET A 191 -16.77 0.03 4.40
N GLY A 192 -17.77 -0.16 5.27
CA GLY A 192 -17.54 -0.58 6.64
C GLY A 192 -16.69 -1.84 6.62
N PHE A 193 -15.53 -1.80 7.26
CA PHE A 193 -14.66 -2.95 7.47
C PHE A 193 -15.36 -3.95 8.41
N ARG A 194 -16.43 -4.61 7.95
CA ARG A 194 -17.15 -5.64 8.70
C ARG A 194 -16.46 -6.99 8.50
N HIS A 195 -15.33 -7.18 9.17
CA HIS A 195 -14.72 -8.51 9.31
C HIS A 195 -15.48 -9.37 10.34
N LEU A 196 -16.36 -8.76 11.14
CA LEU A 196 -17.24 -9.41 12.10
C LEU A 196 -18.69 -9.28 11.60
N ARG A 197 -19.49 -10.34 11.78
CA ARG A 197 -20.94 -10.26 11.50
C ARG A 197 -21.57 -9.22 12.42
N GLU A 198 -22.66 -8.61 11.98
CA GLU A 198 -23.44 -7.69 12.79
C GLU A 198 -24.22 -8.46 13.88
N LEU A 199 -23.51 -8.95 14.90
CA LEU A 199 -24.10 -9.74 15.99
C LEU A 199 -24.95 -8.89 16.92
N PHE A 200 -24.57 -7.62 17.10
CA PHE A 200 -25.18 -6.71 18.05
C PHE A 200 -25.88 -5.54 17.36
N ASN A 201 -26.37 -5.75 16.13
CA ASN A 201 -27.10 -4.70 15.42
C ASN A 201 -28.35 -4.29 16.22
N GLY A 202 -28.46 -3.00 16.54
CA GLY A 202 -29.54 -2.45 17.38
C GLY A 202 -29.32 -2.58 18.90
N PHE A 203 -28.19 -3.12 19.35
CA PHE A 203 -27.85 -3.11 20.79
C PHE A 203 -27.29 -1.74 21.15
N ILE A 204 -27.90 -1.12 22.15
CA ILE A 204 -27.45 0.14 22.74
C ILE A 204 -27.06 -0.21 24.18
N ILE A 205 -25.75 -0.37 24.41
CA ILE A 205 -25.19 -0.89 25.66
C ILE A 205 -24.66 0.28 26.48
N ASP A 206 -25.21 0.47 27.67
CA ASP A 206 -24.72 1.43 28.64
C ASP A 206 -23.63 0.81 29.51
N VAL A 207 -22.52 1.53 29.66
CA VAL A 207 -21.30 1.04 30.30
C VAL A 207 -20.95 1.93 31.51
N PRO A 208 -20.77 1.35 32.71
CA PRO A 208 -20.40 2.10 33.89
C PRO A 208 -18.99 2.68 33.74
N LYS A 209 -18.79 3.88 34.29
CA LYS A 209 -17.51 4.62 34.23
C LYS A 209 -16.31 3.81 34.76
N SER A 210 -16.52 2.99 35.78
CA SER A 210 -15.49 2.09 36.34
C SER A 210 -14.95 1.08 35.33
N LEU A 211 -15.75 0.67 34.35
CA LEU A 211 -15.31 -0.20 33.26
C LEU A 211 -14.64 0.59 32.13
N VAL A 212 -15.09 1.81 31.85
CA VAL A 212 -14.49 2.69 30.83
C VAL A 212 -13.04 3.05 31.17
N ASP A 213 -12.75 3.23 32.46
CA ASP A 213 -11.42 3.58 32.97
C ASP A 213 -10.43 2.39 32.97
N ASP A 214 -10.90 1.16 32.75
CA ASP A 214 -10.04 -0.02 32.64
C ASP A 214 -9.37 -0.11 31.25
N SER A 215 -8.05 -0.33 31.24
CA SER A 215 -7.27 -0.56 30.02
C SER A 215 -7.79 -1.75 29.19
N SER A 216 -8.37 -2.75 29.86
CA SER A 216 -8.93 -3.96 29.24
C SER A 216 -10.17 -3.67 28.36
N PHE A 217 -10.93 -2.61 28.69
CA PHE A 217 -12.18 -2.26 28.01
C PHE A 217 -11.97 -1.78 26.58
N ASN A 218 -10.85 -1.14 26.26
CA ASN A 218 -10.56 -0.63 24.92
C ASN A 218 -10.62 -1.71 23.82
N MET A 219 -10.18 -2.94 24.15
CA MET A 219 -10.24 -4.06 23.22
C MET A 219 -11.68 -4.55 23.01
N LEU A 220 -12.46 -4.60 24.09
CA LEU A 220 -13.87 -4.97 24.07
C LEU A 220 -14.70 -3.94 23.30
N TYR A 221 -14.53 -2.65 23.60
CA TYR A 221 -15.18 -1.53 22.94
C TYR A 221 -15.01 -1.60 21.40
N ARG A 222 -13.76 -1.78 20.93
CA ARG A 222 -13.48 -1.93 19.49
C ARG A 222 -14.21 -3.11 18.87
N ARG A 223 -14.30 -4.25 19.57
CA ARG A 223 -14.99 -5.45 19.09
C ARG A 223 -16.50 -5.28 19.07
N LEU A 224 -17.08 -4.62 20.07
CA LEU A 224 -18.51 -4.31 20.14
C LEU A 224 -18.93 -3.39 18.98
N VAL A 225 -18.20 -2.30 18.75
CA VAL A 225 -18.44 -1.38 17.63
C VAL A 225 -18.29 -2.11 16.29
N ALA A 226 -17.27 -2.97 16.15
CA ALA A 226 -17.07 -3.76 14.94
C ALA A 226 -18.18 -4.81 14.68
N CYS A 227 -18.87 -5.27 15.73
CA CYS A 227 -20.02 -6.16 15.65
C CYS A 227 -21.37 -5.41 15.52
N GLY A 228 -21.34 -4.07 15.42
CA GLY A 228 -22.52 -3.23 15.20
C GLY A 228 -23.24 -2.73 16.46
N ALA A 229 -22.67 -2.92 17.65
CA ALA A 229 -23.23 -2.37 18.88
C ALA A 229 -22.95 -0.85 19.00
N VAL A 230 -23.90 -0.12 19.57
CA VAL A 230 -23.71 1.27 20.01
C VAL A 230 -23.40 1.24 21.50
N VAL A 231 -22.22 1.72 21.89
CA VAL A 231 -21.78 1.74 23.28
C VAL A 231 -21.90 3.16 23.83
N MET A 232 -22.52 3.29 25.00
CA MET A 232 -22.77 4.54 25.72
C MET A 232 -22.15 4.49 27.11
N GLY A 233 -21.94 5.67 27.70
CA GLY A 233 -21.38 5.82 29.03
C GLY A 233 -20.77 7.21 29.22
N ASP A 234 -20.43 7.54 30.46
CA ASP A 234 -19.75 8.79 30.80
C ASP A 234 -18.37 8.84 30.11
N GLY A 235 -18.20 9.80 29.17
CA GLY A 235 -16.97 9.97 28.39
C GLY A 235 -16.98 9.33 26.99
N LEU A 236 -18.09 8.72 26.56
CA LEU A 236 -18.25 8.13 25.23
C LEU A 236 -19.12 9.00 24.29
N PRO A 237 -18.90 8.94 22.96
CA PRO A 237 -19.48 9.88 21.99
C PRO A 237 -21.00 9.77 21.78
N ASN A 238 -21.66 8.70 22.25
CA ASN A 238 -23.05 8.37 21.91
C ASN A 238 -24.03 8.43 23.11
N SER A 239 -23.77 9.29 24.11
CA SER A 239 -24.51 9.32 25.40
C SER A 239 -25.99 9.71 25.35
N ASN A 240 -26.51 10.19 24.22
CA ASN A 240 -27.89 10.73 24.12
C ASN A 240 -28.95 9.71 23.64
N LEU A 241 -28.59 8.43 23.41
CA LEU A 241 -29.55 7.41 23.00
C LEU A 241 -30.17 6.68 24.20
N SER A 242 -31.37 6.10 24.02
CA SER A 242 -31.99 5.27 25.05
C SER A 242 -31.32 3.90 25.11
N ALA A 243 -30.76 3.53 26.27
CA ALA A 243 -30.10 2.24 26.44
C ALA A 243 -31.12 1.09 26.26
N THR A 244 -30.65 -0.04 25.72
CA THR A 244 -31.42 -1.29 25.69
C THR A 244 -30.81 -2.35 26.61
N HIS A 245 -29.50 -2.26 26.87
CA HIS A 245 -28.75 -3.19 27.70
C HIS A 245 -27.83 -2.45 28.66
N ILE A 246 -27.58 -3.02 29.85
CA ILE A 246 -26.61 -2.52 30.84
C ILE A 246 -25.56 -3.60 31.09
N ILE A 247 -24.29 -3.20 31.22
CA ILE A 247 -23.23 -4.11 31.65
C ILE A 247 -23.18 -4.19 33.18
N ASP A 248 -23.39 -5.39 33.72
CA ASP A 248 -23.15 -5.67 35.14
C ASP A 248 -21.64 -5.74 35.40
N TRP A 249 -21.14 -4.84 36.25
CA TRP A 249 -19.74 -4.74 36.64
C TRP A 249 -19.62 -4.70 38.17
N PRO A 250 -18.72 -5.48 38.80
CA PRO A 250 -18.72 -5.76 40.24
C PRO A 250 -18.61 -4.55 41.18
N ASP A 251 -18.24 -3.37 40.69
CA ASP A 251 -18.14 -2.14 41.49
C ASP A 251 -19.32 -1.16 41.28
N SER A 252 -20.39 -1.54 40.56
CA SER A 252 -21.60 -0.70 40.48
C SER A 252 -22.42 -0.83 41.76
N SER A 253 -22.04 -0.06 42.78
CA SER A 253 -22.90 0.19 43.94
C SER A 253 -24.29 0.63 43.47
N SER A 254 -25.29 -0.14 43.89
CA SER A 254 -26.73 0.08 43.74
C SER A 254 -27.11 1.55 43.59
N ALA A 255 -27.42 1.98 42.36
CA ALA A 255 -28.07 3.26 42.14
C ALA A 255 -29.10 3.15 41.01
N ASN A 256 -30.35 3.33 41.43
CA ASN A 256 -31.52 3.73 40.66
C ASN A 256 -32.36 2.62 40.02
N SER A 257 -33.36 2.25 40.80
CA SER A 257 -34.71 1.77 40.48
C SER A 257 -35.42 2.58 39.37
N ASN A 258 -34.87 2.55 38.16
CA ASN A 258 -35.53 2.96 36.90
C ASN A 258 -35.13 2.05 35.70
N ALA A 259 -34.39 0.97 35.96
CA ALA A 259 -33.84 0.05 34.96
C ALA A 259 -34.67 -1.23 34.74
N ASP A 260 -35.95 -1.26 35.15
CA ASP A 260 -36.76 -2.51 35.11
C ASP A 260 -37.03 -3.06 33.70
N ASN A 261 -36.76 -2.29 32.64
CA ASN A 261 -36.89 -2.72 31.24
C ASN A 261 -35.55 -2.94 30.51
N LEU A 262 -34.41 -2.83 31.20
CA LEU A 262 -33.09 -2.98 30.58
C LEU A 262 -32.57 -4.42 30.75
N VAL A 263 -32.00 -4.96 29.68
CA VAL A 263 -31.44 -6.32 29.71
C VAL A 263 -30.03 -6.25 30.30
N HIS A 264 -29.84 -6.93 31.41
CA HIS A 264 -28.56 -7.05 32.09
C HIS A 264 -27.64 -8.05 31.38
N VAL A 265 -26.40 -7.64 31.11
CA VAL A 265 -25.41 -8.44 30.37
C VAL A 265 -24.06 -8.37 31.08
N THR A 266 -23.33 -9.48 31.15
CA THR A 266 -21.97 -9.49 31.71
C THR A 266 -20.92 -9.31 30.60
N VAL A 267 -19.74 -8.79 30.97
CA VAL A 267 -18.59 -8.69 30.06
C VAL A 267 -18.23 -10.06 29.47
N GLU A 268 -18.24 -11.10 30.30
CA GLU A 268 -17.97 -12.48 29.87
C GLU A 268 -18.95 -12.96 28.79
N TRP A 269 -20.23 -12.63 28.93
CA TRP A 269 -21.25 -13.00 27.94
C TRP A 269 -21.02 -12.32 26.59
N LEU A 270 -20.60 -11.04 26.59
CA LEU A 270 -20.27 -10.30 25.37
C LEU A 270 -19.05 -10.94 24.68
N GLU A 271 -18.00 -11.24 25.43
CA GLU A 271 -16.80 -11.86 24.87
C GLU A 271 -17.07 -13.27 24.32
N GLN A 272 -17.85 -14.09 25.04
CA GLN A 272 -18.24 -15.42 24.59
C GLN A 272 -19.13 -15.36 23.33
N SER A 273 -20.02 -14.37 23.24
CA SER A 273 -20.87 -14.16 22.06
C SER A 273 -20.06 -13.72 20.84
N ILE A 274 -19.06 -12.85 21.03
CA ILE A 274 -18.13 -12.44 19.97
C ILE A 274 -17.26 -13.63 19.52
N LYS A 275 -16.72 -14.41 20.47
CA LYS A 275 -15.85 -15.55 20.18
C LYS A 275 -16.58 -16.69 19.48
N ALA A 276 -17.82 -16.99 19.88
CA ALA A 276 -18.65 -18.01 19.25
C ALA A 276 -19.37 -17.51 17.98
N ASN A 277 -19.30 -16.20 17.69
CA ASN A 277 -19.99 -15.54 16.59
C ASN A 277 -21.50 -15.89 16.54
N LYS A 278 -22.12 -16.00 17.72
CA LYS A 278 -23.53 -16.29 17.96
C LYS A 278 -23.90 -15.74 19.34
N LEU A 279 -25.08 -15.11 19.47
CA LEU A 279 -25.59 -14.65 20.77
C LEU A 279 -25.78 -15.85 21.69
N GLN A 280 -25.13 -15.81 22.86
CA GLN A 280 -25.29 -16.84 23.89
C GLN A 280 -26.66 -16.71 24.57
N THR A 281 -27.14 -17.79 25.18
CA THR A 281 -28.36 -17.71 26.01
C THR A 281 -28.11 -16.73 27.16
N LEU A 282 -29.01 -15.77 27.37
CA LEU A 282 -28.90 -14.83 28.48
C LEU A 282 -28.90 -15.62 29.81
N PRO A 283 -28.05 -15.24 30.78
CA PRO A 283 -28.10 -15.83 32.10
C PRO A 283 -29.48 -15.58 32.70
N THR A 284 -30.20 -16.66 33.01
CA THR A 284 -31.49 -16.59 33.70
C THR A 284 -31.21 -16.00 35.10
N LYS A 285 -31.93 -14.94 35.49
CA LYS A 285 -31.87 -14.43 36.87
C LYS A 285 -32.01 -15.63 37.82
N GLN A 286 -30.97 -15.94 38.58
CA GLN A 286 -31.13 -16.80 39.75
C GLN A 286 -32.11 -16.05 40.68
N ALA A 287 -33.26 -16.67 40.92
CA ALA A 287 -34.30 -16.17 41.81
C ALA A 287 -33.78 -16.11 43.26
#